data_AF-A0AAV4HRQ2-F1
#
_entry.id   AF-A0AAV4HRQ2-F1
#
_cell.length_a   1.000
_cell.length_b   1.000
_cell.length_c   1.000
_cell.angle_alpha   90.00
_cell.angle_beta   90.00
_cell.angle_gamma   90.00
#
_symmetry.space_group_name_H-M   'P 1'
#
loop_
_entity.id
_entity.type
_entity.pdbx_description
1 polymer ?
#
loop_
_entity_poly.entity_id
_entity_poly.type
_entity_poly.pdbx_seq_one_letter_code
_entity_poly.pdbx_strand_id
1 'polypeptide(L)'
;MESTTEIFKDFQEYLNADHDLREEIRTVVRELEQTAREIQTILQAIHQPTNVSNATSICDNASSQFSKVREHYTSLASKIPEGQYY
;
A
#
# COMPACT_ATOMS: atom_id res chain seq x y z
N MET A 1 15.20 5.27 -40.32
CA MET A 1 13.75 5.17 -40.12
C MET A 1 13.57 3.85 -39.41
N GLU A 2 13.19 3.87 -38.12
CA GLU A 2 12.89 2.63 -37.41
C GLU A 2 11.77 1.89 -38.13
N SER A 3 11.91 0.58 -38.19
CA SER A 3 10.86 -0.30 -38.70
C SER A 3 9.65 -0.23 -37.78
N THR A 4 8.44 -0.30 -38.32
CA THR A 4 7.21 -0.44 -37.53
C THR A 4 7.34 -1.57 -36.51
N THR A 5 8.00 -2.68 -36.86
CA THR A 5 8.25 -3.80 -35.95
C THR A 5 9.12 -3.43 -34.75
N GLU A 6 10.14 -2.58 -34.95
CA GLU A 6 11.02 -2.12 -33.86
C GLU A 6 10.23 -1.25 -32.88
N ILE A 7 9.41 -0.33 -33.39
CA ILE A 7 8.54 0.53 -32.56
C ILE A 7 7.60 -0.32 -31.69
N PHE A 8 6.95 -1.35 -32.26
CA PHE A 8 6.06 -2.23 -31.48
C PHE A 8 6.82 -3.08 -30.46
N LYS A 9 8.05 -3.50 -30.77
CA LYS A 9 8.89 -4.24 -29.83
C LYS A 9 9.24 -3.38 -28.61
N ASP A 10 9.70 -2.16 -28.84
CA ASP A 10 10.08 -1.24 -27.77
C ASP A 10 8.87 -0.85 -26.90
N PHE A 11 7.71 -0.65 -27.54
CA PHE A 11 6.46 -0.40 -26.82
C PHE A 11 6.05 -1.61 -25.95
N GLN A 12 6.21 -2.84 -26.44
CA GLN A 12 5.92 -4.04 -25.66
C GLN A 12 6.86 -4.16 -24.45
N GLU A 13 8.14 -3.86 -24.61
CA GLU A 13 9.11 -3.87 -23.51
C GLU A 13 8.75 -2.84 -22.44
N TYR A 14 8.35 -1.62 -22.85
CA TYR A 14 7.84 -0.59 -21.95
C TYR A 14 6.60 -1.07 -21.17
N LEU A 15 5.61 -1.66 -21.85
CA LEU A 15 4.40 -2.15 -21.20
C LEU A 15 4.66 -3.30 -20.22
N ASN A 16 5.62 -4.17 -20.53
CA ASN A 16 6.01 -5.25 -19.62
C ASN A 16 6.63 -4.68 -18.34
N ALA A 17 7.53 -3.70 -18.46
CA ALA A 17 8.13 -3.04 -17.31
C ALA A 17 7.10 -2.29 -16.45
N ASP A 18 6.15 -1.59 -17.08
CA ASP A 18 5.03 -0.94 -16.37
C ASP A 18 4.14 -1.96 -15.65
N HIS A 19 3.87 -3.10 -16.28
CA HIS A 19 3.09 -4.18 -15.66
C HIS A 19 3.80 -4.75 -14.42
N ASP A 20 5.08 -5.08 -14.53
CA ASP A 20 5.87 -5.63 -13.43
C ASP A 20 5.90 -4.65 -12.24
N LEU A 21 6.11 -3.35 -12.52
CA LEU A 21 6.05 -2.31 -11.50
C LEU A 21 4.68 -2.24 -10.80
N ARG A 22 3.58 -2.36 -11.56
CA ARG A 22 2.22 -2.39 -10.99
C ARG A 22 1.99 -3.61 -10.10
N GLU A 23 2.53 -4.77 -10.43
CA GLU A 23 2.44 -5.97 -9.59
C GLU A 23 3.19 -5.79 -8.26
N GLU A 24 4.36 -5.17 -8.28
CA GLU A 24 5.11 -4.85 -7.07
C GLU A 24 4.35 -3.85 -6.18
N ILE A 25 3.83 -2.77 -6.76
CA ILE A 25 2.98 -1.79 -6.06
C ILE A 25 1.76 -2.49 -5.45
N ARG A 26 1.07 -3.34 -6.22
CA ARG A 26 -0.12 -4.06 -5.75
C ARG A 26 0.20 -4.94 -4.54
N THR A 27 1.36 -5.56 -4.52
CA THR A 27 1.79 -6.40 -3.39
C THR A 27 1.92 -5.57 -2.11
N VAL A 28 2.60 -4.42 -2.15
CA VAL A 28 2.75 -3.54 -0.98
C VAL A 28 1.40 -2.95 -0.55
N VAL A 29 0.55 -2.57 -1.50
CA VAL A 29 -0.79 -2.04 -1.20
C VAL A 29 -1.66 -3.10 -0.49
N ARG A 30 -1.59 -4.38 -0.88
CA ARG A 30 -2.31 -5.45 -0.18
C ARG A 30 -1.90 -5.59 1.28
N GLU A 31 -0.61 -5.48 1.58
CA GLU A 31 -0.10 -5.50 2.96
C GLU A 31 -0.56 -4.27 3.76
N LEU A 32 -0.54 -3.09 3.12
CA LEU A 32 -1.04 -1.86 3.71
C LEU A 32 -2.54 -1.95 4.03
N GLU A 33 -3.35 -2.46 3.11
CA GLU A 33 -4.78 -2.70 3.31
C GLU A 33 -5.06 -3.70 4.44
N GLN A 34 -4.21 -4.73 4.56
CA GLN A 34 -4.32 -5.70 5.66
C GLN A 34 -4.08 -5.02 7.01
N THR A 35 -3.01 -4.24 7.13
CA THR A 35 -2.72 -3.45 8.34
C THR A 35 -3.85 -2.45 8.63
N ALA A 36 -4.43 -1.84 7.61
CA ALA A 36 -5.58 -0.94 7.77
C ALA A 36 -6.81 -1.66 8.34
N ARG A 37 -7.12 -2.88 7.87
CA ARG A 37 -8.22 -3.70 8.41
C ARG A 37 -7.97 -4.13 9.87
N GLU A 38 -6.72 -4.42 10.22
CA GLU A 38 -6.33 -4.74 11.60
C GLU A 38 -6.56 -3.54 12.53
N ILE A 39 -6.07 -2.36 12.14
CA ILE A 39 -6.31 -1.09 12.87
C ILE A 39 -7.80 -0.81 13.00
N GLN A 40 -8.55 -0.94 11.90
CA GLN A 40 -9.99 -0.76 11.92
C GLN A 40 -10.66 -1.72 12.91
N THR A 41 -10.28 -3.00 12.90
CA THR A 41 -10.82 -4.01 13.82
C THR A 41 -10.57 -3.64 15.28
N ILE A 42 -9.35 -3.18 15.62
CA ILE A 42 -9.01 -2.71 16.96
C ILE A 42 -9.91 -1.53 17.35
N LEU A 43 -10.00 -0.51 16.51
CA LEU A 43 -10.79 0.69 16.79
C LEU A 43 -12.29 0.41 16.89
N GLN A 44 -12.80 -0.54 16.12
CA GLN A 44 -14.21 -0.94 16.16
C GLN A 44 -14.62 -1.57 17.50
N ALA A 45 -13.67 -2.05 18.32
CA ALA A 45 -13.94 -2.57 19.66
C ALA A 45 -14.57 -1.52 20.60
N ILE A 46 -14.46 -0.22 20.28
CA ILE A 46 -15.10 0.87 21.04
C ILE A 46 -16.63 0.76 21.06
N HIS A 47 -17.23 0.10 20.07
CA HIS A 47 -18.69 -0.08 20.00
C HIS A 47 -19.19 -1.15 20.98
N GLN A 48 -18.31 -1.92 21.62
CA GLN A 48 -18.71 -2.85 22.68
C GLN A 48 -18.98 -2.10 23.99
N PRO A 49 -20.16 -2.24 24.62
CA PRO A 49 -20.51 -1.51 25.84
C PRO A 49 -19.51 -1.66 26.99
N THR A 50 -18.81 -2.80 27.06
CA THR A 50 -17.78 -3.09 28.08
C THR A 50 -16.49 -2.29 27.92
N ASN A 51 -16.27 -1.68 26.75
CA ASN A 51 -15.01 -1.02 26.40
C ASN A 51 -15.10 0.51 26.39
N VAL A 52 -16.25 1.10 26.73
CA VAL A 52 -16.45 2.55 26.69
C VAL A 52 -15.48 3.30 27.60
N SER A 53 -15.12 2.74 28.76
CA SER A 53 -14.09 3.30 29.65
C SER A 53 -12.65 3.05 29.18
N ASN A 54 -12.45 2.21 28.16
CA ASN A 54 -11.15 1.72 27.70
C ASN A 54 -10.70 2.35 26.37
N ALA A 55 -11.35 3.43 25.92
CA ALA A 55 -11.08 4.08 24.64
C ALA A 55 -9.59 4.44 24.46
N THR A 56 -8.93 4.94 25.50
CA THR A 56 -7.49 5.27 25.45
C THR A 56 -6.63 4.04 25.14
N SER A 57 -6.89 2.91 25.81
CA SER A 57 -6.15 1.66 25.57
C SER A 57 -6.38 1.10 24.15
N ILE A 58 -7.60 1.24 23.62
CA ILE A 58 -7.91 0.89 22.23
C ILE A 58 -7.11 1.75 21.26
N CYS A 59 -7.05 3.07 21.51
CA CYS A 59 -6.25 3.99 20.71
C CYS A 59 -4.76 3.66 20.78
N ASP A 60 -4.20 3.41 21.97
CA ASP A 60 -2.79 3.07 22.15
C ASP A 60 -2.42 1.80 21.36
N ASN A 61 -3.29 0.79 21.41
CA ASN A 61 -3.12 -0.44 20.65
C ASN A 61 -3.16 -0.18 19.13
N ALA A 62 -4.13 0.59 18.64
CA ALA A 62 -4.20 0.97 17.23
C ALA A 62 -2.97 1.80 16.80
N SER A 63 -2.55 2.76 17.63
CA SER A 63 -1.36 3.60 17.43
C SER A 63 -0.09 2.78 17.25
N SER A 64 0.05 1.66 17.97
CA SER A 64 1.19 0.75 17.84
C SER A 64 1.35 0.15 16.44
N GLN A 65 0.25 -0.01 15.68
CA GLN A 65 0.29 -0.57 14.31
C GLN A 65 0.72 0.45 13.26
N PHE A 66 0.69 1.76 13.55
CA PHE A 66 1.09 2.78 12.57
C PHE A 66 2.59 2.78 12.23
N SER A 67 3.43 2.10 13.01
CA SER A 67 4.83 1.84 12.61
C SER A 67 4.89 1.04 11.32
N LYS A 68 4.13 -0.07 11.24
CA LYS A 68 4.02 -0.89 10.03
C LYS A 68 3.45 -0.11 8.85
N VAL A 69 2.45 0.74 9.08
CA VAL A 69 1.91 1.64 8.04
C VAL A 69 3.01 2.51 7.44
N ARG A 70 3.87 3.10 8.27
CA ARG A 70 5.02 3.90 7.80
C ARG A 70 6.04 3.06 7.04
N GLU A 71 6.31 1.83 7.48
CA GLU A 71 7.19 0.89 6.77
C GLU A 71 6.63 0.54 5.39
N HIS A 72 5.33 0.22 5.28
CA HIS A 72 4.68 -0.05 4.01
C HIS A 72 4.70 1.16 3.07
N TYR A 73 4.45 2.38 3.59
CA TYR A 73 4.55 3.60 2.77
C TYR A 73 5.99 3.88 2.31
N THR A 74 6.98 3.60 3.15
CA THR A 74 8.40 3.72 2.79
C THR A 74 8.75 2.73 1.67
N SER A 75 8.28 1.48 1.79
CA SER A 75 8.43 0.46 0.74
C SER A 75 7.75 0.89 -0.55
N LEU A 76 6.50 1.34 -0.48
CA LEU A 76 5.74 1.81 -1.64
C LEU A 76 6.42 2.99 -2.34
N ALA A 77 6.89 3.98 -1.59
CA ALA A 77 7.60 5.13 -2.14
C ALA A 77 8.91 4.73 -2.85
N SER A 78 9.58 3.67 -2.39
CA SER A 78 10.80 3.16 -3.04
C SER A 78 10.54 2.49 -4.40
N LYS A 79 9.28 2.14 -4.69
CA LYS A 79 8.88 1.52 -5.97
C LYS A 79 8.46 2.55 -7.01
N ILE A 80 7.86 3.66 -6.58
CA ILE A 80 7.29 4.66 -7.49
C ILE A 80 8.41 5.58 -8.02
N PRO A 81 8.64 5.64 -9.34
CA PRO A 81 9.62 6.56 -9.92
C PRO A 81 9.27 8.03 -9.66
N GLU A 82 10.28 8.89 -9.63
CA GLU A 82 10.09 10.33 -9.48
C GLU A 82 9.18 10.88 -10.60
N GLY A 83 8.19 11.68 -10.23
CA GLY A 83 7.20 12.24 -11.16
C GLY A 83 6.06 11.29 -11.56
N GLN A 84 6.04 10.05 -11.08
CA GLN A 84 5.03 9.03 -11.44
C GLN A 84 4.09 8.65 -10.28
N TYR A 85 3.84 9.59 -9.36
CA TYR A 85 2.89 9.35 -8.26
C TYR A 85 1.43 9.24 -8.75
N TYR A 86 1.05 10.03 -9.76
CA TYR A 86 -0.28 10.05 -10.37
C TYR A 86 -0.31 9.24 -11.65
#